data_AF-A0A942HLQ1-F1
#
_entry.id   AF-A0A942HLQ1-F1
#
_cell.length_a   1.000
_cell.length_b   1.000
_cell.length_c   1.000
_cell.angle_alpha   90.00
_cell.angle_beta   90.00
_cell.angle_gamma   90.00
#
_symmetry.space_group_name_H-M   'P 1'
#
loop_
_entity.id
_entity.type
_entity.pdbx_description
1 polymer ?
#
loop_
_entity_poly.entity_id
_entity_poly.type
_entity_poly.pdbx_seq_one_letter_code
_entity_poly.pdbx_strand_id
1 'polypeptide(L)'
;MRGSRTVAAVACLLAGALGLSACGGGGESGGGTRPAPPVHSTPAPAASSFPTAKGKTLREIINEADGPSKLKLEPQAMVFYPGPNRYPFLAYEKNSGGVEGKEVDDAEVAIYYARVPSAQNKSSKAGVKGPAATATRKALDEPAFGPFPAKIETLATQPQFESKTTKDDPTAARVVYSAQVPLPKKGQWRLEALIKEGNEVGAASLPTAAAGEFNAVPAVGTVPPRIHTPTAQDVGGDLSKITTRIPPDTQNEVDFADALGKEPILLLFASPKFCQSRVCSPVVDVAEQAKAKFGNEAKFIHMEIYNDKNPSNVIPLQQVRAFHLPSEPWLFAMDREGVVKAAIEGGFGSELMDEAVEKAVGK
;
A
#
# COMPACT_ATOMS: atom_id res chain seq x y z
N MET A 1 -27.84 -58.03 -67.03
CA MET A 1 -27.80 -56.67 -67.62
C MET A 1 -26.35 -56.17 -67.54
N ARG A 2 -25.76 -55.93 -68.73
CA ARG A 2 -24.46 -55.30 -69.08
C ARG A 2 -23.91 -54.33 -67.99
N GLY A 3 -22.63 -54.23 -67.66
CA GLY A 3 -21.38 -54.76 -68.19
C GLY A 3 -20.28 -53.67 -68.18
N SER A 4 -19.07 -54.00 -67.69
CA SER A 4 -17.75 -53.32 -67.91
C SER A 4 -17.57 -51.90 -67.32
N ARG A 5 -16.38 -51.37 -66.95
CA ARG A 5 -15.00 -51.64 -67.36
C ARG A 5 -14.00 -50.94 -66.41
N THR A 6 -12.76 -51.42 -66.47
CA THR A 6 -11.51 -50.96 -65.86
C THR A 6 -10.87 -49.72 -66.53
N VAL A 7 -10.03 -49.02 -65.74
CA VAL A 7 -8.70 -48.41 -66.06
C VAL A 7 -8.58 -47.07 -66.82
N ALA A 8 -7.60 -46.28 -66.33
CA ALA A 8 -6.72 -45.27 -66.96
C ALA A 8 -7.16 -43.78 -67.07
N ALA A 9 -6.59 -43.00 -66.13
CA ALA A 9 -5.72 -41.83 -66.27
C ALA A 9 -5.60 -41.00 -67.59
N VAL A 10 -5.47 -39.69 -67.34
CA VAL A 10 -4.73 -38.60 -68.03
C VAL A 10 -5.50 -37.60 -68.93
N ALA A 11 -5.31 -36.32 -68.55
CA ALA A 11 -5.15 -35.09 -69.34
C ALA A 11 -6.25 -34.00 -69.39
N CYS A 12 -5.77 -32.80 -69.00
CA CYS A 12 -6.02 -31.46 -69.53
C CYS A 12 -7.22 -30.62 -69.06
N LEU A 13 -6.89 -29.65 -68.20
CA LEU A 13 -7.14 -28.20 -68.29
C LEU A 13 -8.43 -27.73 -68.99
N LEU A 14 -9.29 -27.04 -68.23
CA LEU A 14 -9.95 -25.80 -68.67
C LEU A 14 -10.41 -24.99 -67.43
N ALA A 15 -10.28 -23.67 -67.56
CA ALA A 15 -10.44 -22.66 -66.52
C ALA A 15 -11.90 -22.41 -66.11
N GLY A 16 -12.10 -21.89 -64.89
CA GLY A 16 -13.38 -21.33 -64.44
C GLY A 16 -13.27 -20.75 -63.03
N ALA A 17 -13.27 -19.43 -62.94
CA ALA A 17 -13.04 -18.65 -61.74
C ALA A 17 -14.25 -18.61 -60.77
N LEU A 18 -13.97 -18.11 -59.56
CA LEU A 18 -14.84 -17.47 -58.57
C LEU A 18 -15.45 -18.36 -57.48
N GLY A 19 -15.06 -18.05 -56.23
CA GLY A 19 -15.79 -18.42 -55.02
C GLY A 19 -14.94 -19.06 -53.93
N LEU A 20 -13.98 -18.34 -53.33
CA LEU A 20 -13.42 -18.75 -52.04
C LEU A 20 -14.46 -18.45 -50.94
N SER A 21 -15.36 -19.40 -50.70
CA SER A 21 -16.03 -19.57 -49.41
C SER A 21 -15.15 -20.46 -48.54
N ALA A 22 -14.19 -19.84 -47.84
CA ALA A 22 -13.44 -20.52 -46.80
C ALA A 22 -14.24 -20.52 -45.49
N CYS A 23 -14.51 -21.74 -45.03
CA CYS A 23 -15.15 -22.09 -43.77
C CYS A 23 -14.49 -21.43 -42.55
N GLY A 24 -15.33 -21.21 -41.53
CA GLY A 24 -14.97 -20.65 -40.25
C GLY A 24 -13.80 -21.35 -39.56
N GLY A 25 -12.84 -20.53 -39.14
CA GLY A 25 -11.91 -20.82 -38.06
C GLY A 25 -12.39 -20.08 -36.82
N GLY A 26 -12.55 -20.81 -35.71
CA GLY A 26 -12.93 -20.27 -34.42
C GLY A 26 -12.02 -19.12 -34.02
N GLY A 27 -12.62 -17.97 -33.72
CA GLY A 27 -11.94 -16.87 -33.07
C GLY A 27 -11.61 -17.28 -31.65
N GLU A 28 -10.39 -17.73 -31.42
CA GLU A 28 -9.76 -17.60 -30.11
C GLU A 28 -9.67 -16.10 -29.83
N SER A 29 -10.63 -15.59 -29.07
CA SER A 29 -10.57 -14.28 -28.46
C SER A 29 -9.46 -14.32 -27.40
N GLY A 30 -8.22 -14.20 -27.84
CA GLY A 30 -7.09 -13.82 -27.01
C GLY A 30 -7.38 -12.42 -26.47
N GLY A 31 -8.03 -12.37 -25.31
CA GLY A 31 -8.24 -11.16 -24.52
C GLY A 31 -6.88 -10.66 -24.03
N GLY A 32 -6.14 -10.00 -24.92
CA GLY A 32 -5.01 -9.17 -24.52
C GLY A 32 -5.58 -7.97 -23.76
N THR A 33 -5.62 -8.09 -22.43
CA THR A 33 -5.96 -6.96 -21.55
C THR A 33 -4.97 -5.84 -21.87
N ARG A 34 -5.49 -4.73 -22.39
CA ARG A 34 -4.70 -3.54 -22.65
C ARG A 34 -4.03 -3.14 -21.32
N PRO A 35 -2.71 -2.87 -21.28
CA PRO A 35 -2.06 -2.43 -20.05
C PRO A 35 -2.80 -1.22 -19.48
N ALA A 36 -3.02 -1.21 -18.18
CA ALA A 36 -3.54 -0.02 -17.50
C ALA A 36 -2.60 1.17 -17.77
N PRO A 37 -3.12 2.40 -17.92
CA PRO A 37 -2.31 3.58 -18.19
C PRO A 37 -1.26 3.78 -17.07
N PRO A 38 -0.13 4.46 -17.32
CA PRO A 38 0.84 4.77 -16.27
C PRO A 38 0.21 5.68 -15.19
N VAL A 39 0.61 5.48 -13.94
CA VAL A 39 0.24 6.33 -12.79
C VAL A 39 1.42 7.21 -12.36
N HIS A 40 1.10 8.43 -11.95
CA HIS A 40 2.09 9.42 -11.54
C HIS A 40 1.77 9.98 -10.16
N SER A 41 2.81 10.31 -9.40
CA SER A 41 2.64 11.08 -8.17
C SER A 41 2.04 12.45 -8.50
N THR A 42 1.06 12.87 -7.70
CA THR A 42 0.38 14.15 -7.84
C THR A 42 0.45 14.88 -6.50
N PRO A 43 0.85 16.16 -6.46
CA PRO A 43 0.89 16.92 -5.21
C PRO A 43 -0.52 17.03 -4.62
N ALA A 44 -0.59 17.23 -3.30
CA ALA A 44 -1.85 17.48 -2.64
C ALA A 44 -2.50 18.76 -3.22
N PRO A 45 -3.82 18.77 -3.47
CA PRO A 45 -4.50 19.98 -3.91
C PRO A 45 -4.41 21.06 -2.83
N ALA A 46 -4.60 22.33 -3.23
CA ALA A 46 -4.56 23.44 -2.28
C ALA A 46 -5.60 23.25 -1.17
N ALA A 47 -5.24 23.50 0.09
CA ALA A 47 -6.17 23.40 1.22
C ALA A 47 -7.44 24.27 1.05
N SER A 48 -7.33 25.39 0.33
CA SER A 48 -8.46 26.26 -0.01
C SER A 48 -9.46 25.63 -0.99
N SER A 49 -9.13 24.51 -1.62
CA SER A 49 -10.03 23.78 -2.50
C SER A 49 -11.05 22.92 -1.72
N PHE A 50 -10.92 22.86 -0.39
CA PHE A 50 -11.81 22.16 0.53
C PHE A 50 -12.36 23.11 1.61
N PRO A 51 -13.51 22.79 2.23
CA PRO A 51 -14.07 23.57 3.34
C PRO A 51 -13.08 23.81 4.49
N THR A 52 -13.02 25.03 5.01
CA THR A 52 -12.20 25.33 6.19
C THR A 52 -12.82 24.76 7.47
N ALA A 53 -12.02 24.12 8.33
CA ALA A 53 -12.46 23.68 9.65
C ALA A 53 -12.61 24.82 10.67
N LYS A 54 -12.11 26.03 10.37
CA LYS A 54 -11.99 27.12 11.35
C LYS A 54 -13.36 27.55 11.87
N GLY A 55 -13.57 27.35 13.17
CA GLY A 55 -14.82 27.72 13.85
C GLY A 55 -15.98 26.75 13.62
N LYS A 56 -15.74 25.61 12.97
CA LYS A 56 -16.75 24.57 12.72
C LYS A 56 -16.45 23.32 13.55
N THR A 57 -17.52 22.62 13.90
CA THR A 57 -17.48 21.26 14.43
C THR A 57 -17.22 20.26 13.31
N LEU A 58 -16.79 19.04 13.66
CA LEU A 58 -16.56 17.99 12.66
C LEU A 58 -17.86 17.61 11.94
N ARG A 59 -19.00 17.65 12.63
CA ARG A 59 -20.32 17.42 12.02
C ARG A 59 -20.68 18.47 10.98
N GLU A 60 -20.43 19.75 11.27
CA GLU A 60 -20.70 20.84 10.31
C GLU A 60 -19.88 20.66 9.04
N ILE A 61 -18.62 20.24 9.15
CA ILE A 61 -17.78 19.92 7.97
C ILE A 61 -18.34 18.75 7.16
N ILE A 62 -18.71 17.64 7.81
CA ILE A 62 -19.29 16.48 7.11
C ILE A 62 -20.59 16.86 6.41
N ASN A 63 -21.40 17.73 7.02
CA ASN A 63 -22.66 18.20 6.47
C ASN A 63 -22.49 19.15 5.26
N GLU A 64 -21.27 19.57 4.92
CA GLU A 64 -20.98 20.26 3.66
C GLU A 64 -20.85 19.31 2.47
N ALA A 65 -20.80 17.99 2.70
CA ALA A 65 -20.85 16.99 1.65
C ALA A 65 -22.28 16.84 1.10
N ASP A 66 -22.39 16.48 -0.17
CA ASP A 66 -23.67 16.17 -0.84
C ASP A 66 -24.25 14.84 -0.35
N GLY A 67 -23.44 14.00 0.27
CA GLY A 67 -23.85 12.74 0.87
C GLY A 67 -22.67 11.83 1.24
N PRO A 68 -22.95 10.55 1.57
CA PRO A 68 -21.91 9.55 1.75
C PRO A 68 -21.13 9.34 0.44
N SER A 69 -19.81 9.31 0.53
CA SER A 69 -18.91 9.04 -0.60
C SER A 69 -19.22 7.70 -1.27
N LYS A 70 -19.06 7.63 -2.59
CA LYS A 70 -19.09 6.39 -3.37
C LYS A 70 -17.80 5.60 -3.24
N LEU A 71 -16.75 6.19 -2.69
CA LEU A 71 -15.46 5.55 -2.45
C LEU A 71 -15.35 4.97 -1.03
N LYS A 72 -14.61 3.87 -0.93
CA LYS A 72 -14.09 3.32 0.31
C LYS A 72 -12.63 3.76 0.43
N LEU A 73 -12.32 4.44 1.53
CA LEU A 73 -10.94 4.72 1.90
C LEU A 73 -10.44 3.63 2.85
N GLU A 74 -9.28 3.06 2.55
CA GLU A 74 -8.68 1.97 3.31
C GLU A 74 -7.34 2.40 3.90
N PRO A 75 -7.28 2.77 5.19
CA PRO A 75 -6.05 3.22 5.83
C PRO A 75 -4.97 2.16 5.79
N GLN A 76 -3.74 2.63 5.62
CA GLN A 76 -2.53 1.81 5.56
C GLN A 76 -1.63 2.06 6.78
N ALA A 77 -2.12 2.78 7.78
CA ALA A 77 -1.39 3.05 9.02
C ALA A 77 -2.27 2.95 10.27
N MET A 78 -1.66 2.52 11.37
CA MET A 78 -2.27 2.39 12.69
C MET A 78 -1.46 3.08 13.78
N VAL A 79 -0.18 3.36 13.55
CA VAL A 79 0.75 3.90 14.55
C VAL A 79 0.85 5.41 14.37
N PHE A 80 0.28 6.13 15.34
CA PHE A 80 0.30 7.58 15.35
C PHE A 80 0.94 8.12 16.63
N TYR A 81 1.59 9.27 16.53
CA TYR A 81 2.25 9.98 17.63
C TYR A 81 1.71 11.41 17.78
N PRO A 82 1.88 12.04 18.95
CA PRO A 82 1.73 13.50 19.05
C PRO A 82 2.69 14.20 18.08
N GLY A 83 2.19 15.16 17.30
CA GLY A 83 2.94 15.87 16.27
C GLY A 83 2.50 15.51 14.84
N PRO A 84 3.32 15.79 13.82
CA PRO A 84 3.01 15.44 12.42
C PRO A 84 2.99 13.93 12.21
N ASN A 85 1.98 13.43 11.50
CA ASN A 85 1.88 12.03 11.10
C ASN A 85 1.54 11.93 9.62
N ARG A 86 2.16 10.98 8.93
CA ARG A 86 1.71 10.55 7.61
C ARG A 86 0.49 9.65 7.81
N TYR A 87 -0.62 9.97 7.14
CA TYR A 87 -1.82 9.14 7.10
C TYR A 87 -1.99 8.58 5.70
N PRO A 88 -1.40 7.39 5.40
CA PRO A 88 -1.57 6.74 4.12
C PRO A 88 -2.87 5.96 4.02
N PHE A 89 -3.48 5.94 2.85
CA PHE A 89 -4.68 5.16 2.55
C PHE A 89 -4.79 4.85 1.06
N LEU A 90 -5.58 3.83 0.75
CA LEU A 90 -5.99 3.48 -0.61
C LEU A 90 -7.44 3.94 -0.85
N ALA A 91 -7.80 4.26 -2.09
CA ALA A 91 -9.16 4.65 -2.46
C ALA A 91 -9.72 3.69 -3.51
N TYR A 92 -10.92 3.18 -3.26
CA TYR A 92 -11.58 2.19 -4.13
C TYR A 92 -13.06 2.51 -4.30
N GLU A 93 -13.62 2.17 -5.46
CA GLU A 93 -15.08 2.19 -5.65
C GLU A 93 -15.77 1.23 -4.66
N LYS A 94 -16.89 1.64 -4.06
CA LYS A 94 -17.70 0.75 -3.21
C LYS A 94 -18.40 -0.30 -4.08
N ASN A 95 -18.02 -1.57 -3.91
CA ASN A 95 -18.70 -2.69 -4.54
C ASN A 95 -19.68 -3.37 -3.58
N SER A 96 -20.88 -3.68 -4.08
CA SER A 96 -21.89 -4.47 -3.37
C SER A 96 -21.72 -5.94 -3.77
N GLY A 97 -21.10 -6.75 -2.91
CA GLY A 97 -20.95 -8.21 -3.18
C GLY A 97 -19.67 -8.88 -2.69
N GLY A 98 -18.82 -8.20 -1.92
CA GLY A 98 -17.58 -8.80 -1.39
C GLY A 98 -16.43 -8.90 -2.40
N VAL A 99 -16.64 -8.45 -3.64
CA VAL A 99 -15.57 -8.24 -4.62
C VAL A 99 -14.89 -6.91 -4.35
N GLU A 100 -13.58 -6.87 -4.44
CA GLU A 100 -12.78 -5.68 -4.21
C GLU A 100 -13.14 -4.57 -5.23
N GLY A 101 -13.19 -3.33 -4.75
CA GLY A 101 -13.44 -2.14 -5.57
C GLY A 101 -12.35 -1.90 -6.60
N LYS A 102 -12.71 -1.28 -7.73
CA LYS A 102 -11.71 -0.74 -8.66
C LYS A 102 -10.92 0.36 -7.94
N GLU A 103 -9.59 0.35 -8.07
CA GLU A 103 -8.72 1.42 -7.54
C GLU A 103 -9.08 2.75 -8.20
N VAL A 104 -9.11 3.81 -7.40
CA VAL A 104 -9.30 5.19 -7.84
C VAL A 104 -8.02 5.96 -7.55
N ASP A 105 -7.34 6.42 -8.61
CA ASP A 105 -6.01 7.00 -8.57
C ASP A 105 -5.96 8.50 -8.89
N ASP A 106 -7.12 9.17 -8.95
CA ASP A 106 -7.26 10.57 -9.34
C ASP A 106 -8.21 11.39 -8.45
N ALA A 107 -8.71 10.83 -7.33
CA ALA A 107 -9.65 11.53 -6.45
C ALA A 107 -8.96 12.62 -5.61
N GLU A 108 -9.56 13.81 -5.52
CA GLU A 108 -9.08 14.79 -4.53
C GLU A 108 -9.69 14.49 -3.16
N VAL A 109 -8.84 14.24 -2.16
CA VAL A 109 -9.27 13.88 -0.79
C VAL A 109 -8.66 14.84 0.23
N ALA A 110 -9.46 15.29 1.20
CA ALA A 110 -8.96 15.98 2.38
C ALA A 110 -9.45 15.32 3.67
N ILE A 111 -8.51 15.13 4.60
CA ILE A 111 -8.77 14.60 5.93
C ILE A 111 -9.15 15.74 6.89
N TYR A 112 -10.14 15.47 7.71
CA TYR A 112 -10.53 16.27 8.86
C TYR A 112 -10.55 15.39 10.09
N TYR A 113 -10.31 16.00 11.25
CA TYR A 113 -10.41 15.26 12.49
C TYR A 113 -10.93 16.12 13.63
N ALA A 114 -11.44 15.46 14.66
CA ALA A 114 -11.73 16.09 15.95
C ALA A 114 -11.33 15.17 17.09
N ARG A 115 -11.10 15.76 18.26
CA ARG A 115 -10.69 15.00 19.44
C ARG A 115 -11.85 14.15 19.92
N VAL A 116 -11.58 12.88 20.25
CA VAL A 116 -12.56 12.07 20.98
C VAL A 116 -12.51 12.48 22.46
N PRO A 117 -13.63 12.97 23.05
CA PRO A 117 -13.68 13.27 24.47
C PRO A 117 -13.35 12.02 25.29
N SER A 118 -12.57 12.17 26.37
CA SER A 118 -12.30 11.03 27.25
C SER A 118 -13.63 10.49 27.79
N ALA A 119 -13.93 9.22 27.55
CA ALA A 119 -15.01 8.56 28.26
C ALA A 119 -14.70 8.69 29.76
N GLN A 120 -15.61 9.30 30.54
CA GLN A 120 -15.58 9.18 31.99
C GLN A 120 -15.91 7.72 32.33
N ASN A 121 -14.92 6.83 32.17
CA ASN A 121 -14.75 5.50 32.75
C ASN A 121 -13.72 4.71 31.92
N LYS A 122 -12.66 4.27 32.61
CA LYS A 122 -11.54 3.50 32.05
C LYS A 122 -12.06 2.14 31.54
N SER A 123 -11.49 1.72 30.41
CA SER A 123 -11.72 0.45 29.71
C SER A 123 -13.11 0.28 29.06
N SER A 124 -13.23 0.65 27.78
CA SER A 124 -13.99 -0.17 26.85
C SER A 124 -13.25 -0.19 25.51
N LYS A 125 -13.02 -1.39 24.98
CA LYS A 125 -12.54 -1.57 23.60
C LYS A 125 -13.51 -0.91 22.65
N ALA A 126 -13.01 -0.37 21.53
CA ALA A 126 -13.84 0.16 20.45
C ALA A 126 -14.87 -0.89 20.03
N GLY A 127 -16.14 -0.56 20.20
CA GLY A 127 -17.28 -1.40 19.84
C GLY A 127 -18.44 -0.51 19.41
N VAL A 128 -19.45 -1.07 18.74
CA VAL A 128 -20.58 -0.32 18.16
C VAL A 128 -21.53 0.22 19.25
N LYS A 129 -21.48 -0.35 20.46
CA LYS A 129 -22.28 0.03 21.63
C LYS A 129 -21.37 0.29 22.84
N GLY A 130 -21.79 1.18 23.74
CA GLY A 130 -21.10 1.46 25.01
C GLY A 130 -20.47 2.86 25.12
N PRO A 131 -19.75 3.13 26.22
CA PRO A 131 -19.16 4.44 26.51
C PRO A 131 -18.16 4.92 25.46
N ALA A 132 -17.29 4.04 24.94
CA ALA A 132 -16.36 4.37 23.85
C ALA A 132 -17.09 4.79 22.56
N ALA A 133 -18.11 4.03 22.13
CA ALA A 133 -18.93 4.37 20.97
C ALA A 133 -19.62 5.74 21.12
N THR A 134 -20.07 6.03 22.35
CA THR A 134 -20.72 7.29 22.70
C THR A 134 -19.72 8.45 22.64
N ALA A 135 -18.52 8.28 23.17
CA ALA A 135 -17.45 9.26 23.08
C ALA A 135 -17.06 9.56 21.62
N THR A 136 -16.90 8.53 20.78
CA THR A 136 -16.60 8.70 19.36
C THR A 136 -17.74 9.39 18.60
N ARG A 137 -19.00 9.22 19.00
CA ARG A 137 -20.12 10.02 18.45
C ARG A 137 -20.06 11.48 18.89
N LYS A 138 -19.76 11.74 20.16
CA LYS A 138 -19.61 13.11 20.70
C LYS A 138 -18.48 13.88 20.03
N ALA A 139 -17.44 13.19 19.54
CA ALA A 139 -16.35 13.81 18.77
C ALA A 139 -16.84 14.57 17.52
N LEU A 140 -18.02 14.24 16.97
CA LEU A 140 -18.62 14.97 15.87
C LEU A 140 -19.00 16.41 16.25
N ASP A 141 -19.30 16.66 17.53
CA ASP A 141 -19.69 17.97 18.06
C ASP A 141 -18.47 18.78 18.57
N GLU A 142 -17.27 18.20 18.49
CA GLU A 142 -16.03 18.86 18.91
C GLU A 142 -15.45 19.71 17.76
N PRO A 143 -14.63 20.74 18.07
CA PRO A 143 -13.97 21.56 17.07
C PRO A 143 -13.16 20.72 16.08
N ALA A 144 -13.37 20.96 14.79
CA ALA A 144 -12.66 20.28 13.72
C ALA A 144 -11.27 20.89 13.45
N PHE A 145 -10.37 20.04 12.98
CA PHE A 145 -9.08 20.40 12.41
C PHE A 145 -9.04 19.93 10.96
N GLY A 146 -8.42 20.74 10.10
CA GLY A 146 -8.32 20.49 8.66
C GLY A 146 -8.68 21.73 7.83
N PRO A 147 -8.74 21.60 6.49
CA PRO A 147 -8.48 20.38 5.73
C PRO A 147 -7.00 19.98 5.73
N PHE A 148 -6.73 18.68 5.67
CA PHE A 148 -5.42 18.12 5.36
C PHE A 148 -5.52 17.35 4.03
N PRO A 149 -5.32 18.03 2.88
CA PRO A 149 -5.38 17.39 1.59
C PRO A 149 -4.31 16.30 1.42
N ALA A 150 -4.69 15.20 0.78
CA ALA A 150 -3.79 14.10 0.48
C ALA A 150 -3.10 14.33 -0.86
N LYS A 151 -1.80 14.02 -0.93
CA LYS A 151 -1.08 13.81 -2.19
C LYS A 151 -1.30 12.37 -2.66
N ILE A 152 -1.02 12.12 -3.94
CA ILE A 152 -0.99 10.78 -4.52
C ILE A 152 0.47 10.42 -4.78
N GLU A 153 0.90 9.26 -4.32
CA GLU A 153 2.22 8.71 -4.57
C GLU A 153 2.09 7.47 -5.46
N THR A 154 2.81 7.45 -6.58
CA THR A 154 2.87 6.23 -7.40
C THR A 154 3.73 5.16 -6.71
N LEU A 155 3.24 3.93 -6.71
CA LEU A 155 3.97 2.74 -6.29
C LEU A 155 4.67 2.06 -7.47
N ALA A 156 4.48 2.58 -8.69
CA ALA A 156 5.10 2.03 -9.89
C ALA A 156 6.63 2.18 -9.86
N THR A 157 7.32 1.13 -10.31
CA THR A 157 8.76 1.10 -10.52
C THR A 157 9.10 1.07 -12.00
N GLN A 158 10.39 1.17 -12.33
CA GLN A 158 10.84 0.86 -13.69
C GLN A 158 10.54 -0.62 -14.01
N PRO A 159 10.24 -0.96 -15.27
CA PRO A 159 9.76 -2.29 -15.64
C PRO A 159 10.66 -3.47 -15.21
N GLN A 160 11.98 -3.27 -15.11
CA GLN A 160 12.91 -4.30 -14.68
C GLN A 160 12.85 -4.61 -13.16
N PHE A 161 12.27 -3.71 -12.37
CA PHE A 161 12.07 -3.89 -10.92
C PHE A 161 10.64 -4.28 -10.57
N GLU A 162 9.70 -4.27 -11.52
CA GLU A 162 8.34 -4.75 -11.30
C GLU A 162 8.36 -6.28 -11.21
N SER A 163 8.00 -6.82 -10.05
CA SER A 163 7.90 -8.27 -9.86
C SER A 163 6.68 -8.84 -10.56
N LYS A 164 6.72 -10.14 -10.88
CA LYS A 164 5.54 -10.93 -11.22
C LYS A 164 4.53 -10.94 -10.07
N THR A 165 4.99 -10.91 -8.82
CA THR A 165 4.11 -10.85 -7.65
C THR A 165 3.24 -9.59 -7.67
N THR A 166 3.79 -8.44 -8.10
CA THR A 166 3.03 -7.21 -8.31
C THR A 166 2.22 -7.24 -9.60
N LYS A 167 2.88 -7.58 -10.72
CA LYS A 167 2.29 -7.50 -12.06
C LYS A 167 1.10 -8.45 -12.29
N ASP A 168 1.17 -9.65 -11.72
CA ASP A 168 0.16 -10.69 -11.90
C ASP A 168 -0.94 -10.60 -10.83
N ASP A 169 -0.81 -9.70 -9.84
CA ASP A 169 -1.83 -9.43 -8.82
C ASP A 169 -2.72 -8.26 -9.24
N PRO A 170 -3.97 -8.52 -9.67
CA PRO A 170 -4.89 -7.46 -10.08
C PRO A 170 -5.35 -6.57 -8.92
N THR A 171 -5.05 -6.95 -7.67
CA THR A 171 -5.40 -6.22 -6.46
C THR A 171 -4.25 -5.35 -5.96
N ALA A 172 -3.03 -5.54 -6.47
CA ALA A 172 -1.86 -4.77 -6.09
C ALA A 172 -2.12 -3.27 -6.32
N ALA A 173 -1.92 -2.48 -5.28
CA ALA A 173 -2.11 -1.04 -5.34
C ALA A 173 -1.07 -0.42 -6.29
N ARG A 174 -1.51 0.48 -7.15
CA ARG A 174 -0.63 1.24 -8.05
C ARG A 174 -0.31 2.62 -7.49
N VAL A 175 -1.19 3.14 -6.65
CA VAL A 175 -0.96 4.41 -5.94
C VAL A 175 -1.30 4.28 -4.47
N VAL A 176 -0.76 5.20 -3.67
CA VAL A 176 -1.17 5.42 -2.28
C VAL A 176 -1.42 6.90 -2.06
N TYR A 177 -2.53 7.22 -1.42
CA TYR A 177 -2.81 8.57 -0.97
C TYR A 177 -2.10 8.81 0.36
N SER A 178 -1.53 9.99 0.58
CA SER A 178 -0.97 10.35 1.88
C SER A 178 -1.27 11.80 2.27
N ALA A 179 -1.86 11.97 3.46
CA ALA A 179 -2.08 13.28 4.06
C ALA A 179 -1.13 13.48 5.25
N GLN A 180 -0.65 14.71 5.46
CA GLN A 180 0.09 15.07 6.67
C GLN A 180 -0.89 15.56 7.73
N VAL A 181 -1.14 14.72 8.74
CA VAL A 181 -2.13 14.94 9.80
C VAL A 181 -1.41 15.21 11.12
N PRO A 182 -1.27 16.49 11.53
CA PRO A 182 -0.68 16.83 12.82
C PRO A 182 -1.68 16.51 13.92
N LEU A 183 -1.34 15.63 14.86
CA LEU A 183 -2.16 15.29 16.03
C LEU A 183 -1.58 16.00 17.27
N PRO A 184 -2.24 17.03 17.84
CA PRO A 184 -1.62 17.90 18.84
C PRO A 184 -1.15 17.21 20.12
N LYS A 185 -1.76 16.08 20.49
CA LYS A 185 -1.49 15.38 21.76
C LYS A 185 -1.92 13.93 21.70
N LYS A 186 -1.47 13.16 22.72
CA LYS A 186 -1.89 11.77 22.93
C LYS A 186 -3.40 11.66 23.10
N GLY A 187 -3.96 10.56 22.62
CA GLY A 187 -5.38 10.23 22.75
C GLY A 187 -6.02 9.81 21.44
N GLN A 188 -7.33 9.57 21.50
CA GLN A 188 -8.16 9.13 20.39
C GLN A 188 -8.66 10.33 19.58
N TRP A 189 -8.59 10.24 18.27
CA TRP A 189 -9.01 11.26 17.31
C TRP A 189 -9.94 10.62 16.29
N ARG A 190 -11.12 11.21 16.08
CA ARG A 190 -12.06 10.77 15.07
C ARG A 190 -11.68 11.42 13.75
N LEU A 191 -11.54 10.63 12.69
CA LEU A 191 -11.17 11.09 11.37
C LEU A 191 -12.34 10.93 10.40
N GLU A 192 -12.47 11.90 9.52
CA GLU A 192 -13.44 11.95 8.43
C GLU A 192 -12.72 12.48 7.19
N ALA A 193 -13.20 12.10 6.01
CA ALA A 193 -12.69 12.59 4.74
C ALA A 193 -13.80 13.24 3.94
N LEU A 194 -13.46 14.35 3.27
CA LEU A 194 -14.23 14.87 2.15
C LEU A 194 -13.49 14.51 0.86
N ILE A 195 -14.24 14.01 -0.13
CA ILE A 195 -13.73 13.43 -1.37
C ILE A 195 -14.47 14.10 -2.52
N LYS A 196 -13.74 14.70 -3.47
CA LYS A 196 -14.37 15.23 -4.69
C LYS A 196 -14.54 14.12 -5.70
N GLU A 197 -15.79 13.84 -6.05
CA GLU A 197 -16.22 12.77 -6.97
C GLU A 197 -16.87 13.42 -8.20
N GLY A 198 -16.05 14.01 -9.06
CA GLY A 198 -16.53 14.83 -10.18
C GLY A 198 -17.15 16.14 -9.67
N ASN A 199 -18.46 16.30 -9.83
CA ASN A 199 -19.19 17.51 -9.42
C ASN A 199 -19.79 17.40 -8.00
N GLU A 200 -19.71 16.23 -7.36
CA GLU A 200 -20.23 16.00 -6.01
C GLU A 200 -19.08 15.90 -4.99
N VAL A 201 -19.37 16.23 -3.73
CA VAL A 201 -18.48 16.01 -2.60
C VAL A 201 -19.06 14.91 -1.72
N GLY A 202 -18.34 13.80 -1.61
CA GLY A 202 -18.68 12.69 -0.74
C GLY A 202 -18.00 12.78 0.62
N ALA A 203 -18.67 12.34 1.69
CA ALA A 203 -18.09 12.16 3.00
C ALA A 203 -17.82 10.67 3.32
N ALA A 204 -16.65 10.38 3.92
CA ALA A 204 -16.30 9.03 4.37
C ALA A 204 -15.74 9.06 5.80
N SER A 205 -16.28 8.20 6.67
CA SER A 205 -15.72 7.99 8.01
C SER A 205 -14.53 7.05 7.97
N LEU A 206 -13.49 7.42 8.71
CA LEU A 206 -12.26 6.67 8.84
C LEU A 206 -12.14 6.03 10.23
N PRO A 207 -11.32 4.97 10.37
CA PRO A 207 -10.91 4.48 11.67
C PRO A 207 -10.37 5.59 12.58
N THR A 208 -10.64 5.46 13.88
CA THR A 208 -10.15 6.41 14.88
C THR A 208 -8.63 6.28 15.02
N ALA A 209 -7.90 7.40 14.97
CA ALA A 209 -6.46 7.41 15.19
C ALA A 209 -6.15 7.52 16.69
N ALA A 210 -5.31 6.62 17.19
CA ALA A 210 -4.92 6.56 18.58
C ALA A 210 -3.49 7.04 18.79
N ALA A 211 -3.31 8.36 18.94
CA ALA A 211 -2.00 8.97 19.10
C ALA A 211 -1.33 8.51 20.41
N GLY A 212 -0.18 7.85 20.28
CA GLY A 212 0.65 7.35 21.37
C GLY A 212 0.24 5.97 21.93
N GLU A 213 -0.63 5.22 21.25
CA GLU A 213 -1.02 3.87 21.67
C GLU A 213 0.11 2.84 21.43
N PHE A 214 0.75 2.88 20.25
CA PHE A 214 1.82 1.96 19.87
C PHE A 214 3.21 2.55 20.16
N ASN A 215 3.50 2.81 21.43
CA ASN A 215 4.75 3.46 21.86
C ASN A 215 5.98 2.54 21.91
N ALA A 216 5.82 1.25 21.62
CA ALA A 216 6.90 0.26 21.61
C ALA A 216 7.50 0.02 20.21
N VAL A 217 6.88 0.56 19.15
CA VAL A 217 7.45 0.56 17.81
C VAL A 217 8.66 1.50 17.79
N PRO A 218 9.81 1.12 17.20
CA PRO A 218 10.98 1.99 17.14
C PRO A 218 10.65 3.35 16.52
N ALA A 219 10.94 4.42 17.24
CA ALA A 219 10.70 5.78 16.80
C ALA A 219 11.96 6.40 16.19
N VAL A 220 11.77 7.42 15.34
CA VAL A 220 12.88 8.25 14.86
C VAL A 220 13.66 8.82 16.04
N GLY A 221 15.00 8.76 15.97
CA GLY A 221 15.91 9.18 17.02
C GLY A 221 16.25 8.10 18.05
N THR A 222 15.73 6.88 17.91
CA THR A 222 16.02 5.74 18.80
C THR A 222 16.88 4.69 18.12
N VAL A 223 17.56 3.85 18.90
CA VAL A 223 18.21 2.62 18.40
C VAL A 223 17.18 1.48 18.50
N PRO A 224 16.85 0.78 17.41
CA PRO A 224 15.87 -0.30 17.41
C PRO A 224 16.43 -1.55 18.12
N PRO A 225 15.57 -2.52 18.49
CA PRO A 225 16.05 -3.79 19.03
C PRO A 225 16.93 -4.52 18.02
N ARG A 226 18.04 -5.11 18.49
CA ARG A 226 18.92 -5.93 17.67
C ARG A 226 18.26 -7.28 17.40
N ILE A 227 18.08 -7.62 16.13
CA ILE A 227 17.47 -8.87 15.66
C ILE A 227 18.35 -9.52 14.59
N HIS A 228 18.31 -10.84 14.47
CA HIS A 228 18.92 -11.53 13.33
C HIS A 228 17.92 -11.59 12.17
N THR A 229 18.40 -11.30 10.95
CA THR A 229 17.63 -11.40 9.70
C THR A 229 18.26 -12.42 8.76
N PRO A 230 17.48 -13.22 8.01
CA PRO A 230 18.03 -14.16 7.03
C PRO A 230 18.88 -13.44 5.98
N THR A 231 19.97 -14.08 5.57
CA THR A 231 20.89 -13.61 4.54
C THR A 231 20.90 -14.55 3.34
N ALA A 232 21.43 -14.07 2.20
CA ALA A 232 21.70 -14.90 1.04
C ALA A 232 22.60 -16.11 1.38
N GLN A 233 23.55 -15.94 2.30
CA GLN A 233 24.45 -17.01 2.72
C GLN A 233 23.72 -18.11 3.51
N ASP A 234 22.79 -17.73 4.40
CA ASP A 234 22.02 -18.68 5.22
C ASP A 234 21.21 -19.68 4.38
N VAL A 235 20.83 -19.27 3.17
CA VAL A 235 20.02 -20.08 2.24
C VAL A 235 20.80 -20.63 1.06
N GLY A 236 22.13 -20.54 1.09
CA GLY A 236 23.01 -21.07 0.05
C GLY A 236 22.85 -20.37 -1.30
N GLY A 237 22.51 -19.07 -1.28
CA GLY A 237 22.26 -18.25 -2.47
C GLY A 237 20.86 -18.38 -3.08
N ASP A 238 20.03 -19.31 -2.60
CA ASP A 238 18.65 -19.46 -3.07
C ASP A 238 17.69 -18.54 -2.29
N LEU A 239 17.58 -17.30 -2.77
CA LEU A 239 16.77 -16.25 -2.14
C LEU A 239 15.26 -16.57 -2.13
N SER A 240 14.77 -17.51 -2.96
CA SER A 240 13.35 -17.94 -2.95
C SER A 240 12.90 -18.61 -1.63
N LYS A 241 13.87 -18.92 -0.76
CA LYS A 241 13.66 -19.44 0.59
C LYS A 241 13.37 -18.34 1.63
N ILE A 242 13.71 -17.08 1.36
CA ILE A 242 13.56 -15.96 2.32
C ILE A 242 12.66 -14.82 1.82
N THR A 243 12.24 -14.85 0.55
CA THR A 243 11.27 -13.92 -0.03
C THR A 243 10.23 -14.65 -0.85
N THR A 244 9.00 -14.13 -0.82
CA THR A 244 7.86 -14.58 -1.63
C THR A 244 7.68 -13.77 -2.91
N ARG A 245 8.51 -12.74 -3.11
CA ARG A 245 8.61 -11.98 -4.35
C ARG A 245 9.11 -12.86 -5.50
N ILE A 246 8.57 -12.66 -6.69
CA ILE A 246 8.99 -13.36 -7.90
C ILE A 246 9.35 -12.35 -9.01
N PRO A 247 10.58 -12.33 -9.55
CA PRO A 247 11.74 -13.07 -9.05
C PRO A 247 12.12 -12.63 -7.62
N PRO A 248 12.85 -13.48 -6.87
CA PRO A 248 13.38 -13.09 -5.57
C PRO A 248 14.12 -11.73 -5.66
N ASP A 249 13.86 -10.83 -4.71
CA ASP A 249 14.67 -9.62 -4.53
C ASP A 249 16.08 -9.96 -4.06
N THR A 250 17.00 -9.00 -4.15
CA THR A 250 18.42 -9.20 -3.84
C THR A 250 18.87 -8.47 -2.59
N GLN A 251 17.95 -8.08 -1.70
CA GLN A 251 18.23 -7.15 -0.61
C GLN A 251 19.15 -7.76 0.46
N ASN A 252 18.85 -8.97 0.93
CA ASN A 252 19.44 -9.63 2.10
C ASN A 252 20.91 -10.09 1.96
N GLU A 253 21.83 -9.18 1.65
CA GLU A 253 23.27 -9.44 1.57
C GLU A 253 23.94 -9.55 2.94
N VAL A 254 23.35 -8.93 3.98
CA VAL A 254 23.90 -8.88 5.34
C VAL A 254 22.85 -9.18 6.40
N ASP A 255 23.29 -9.63 7.56
CA ASP A 255 22.45 -9.74 8.76
C ASP A 255 22.30 -8.36 9.42
N PHE A 256 21.07 -7.97 9.73
CA PHE A 256 20.76 -6.77 10.48
C PHE A 256 21.53 -6.68 11.79
N ALA A 257 21.66 -7.79 12.53
CA ALA A 257 22.39 -7.81 13.79
C ALA A 257 23.86 -7.47 13.60
N ASP A 258 24.46 -7.78 12.45
CA ASP A 258 25.87 -7.53 12.20
C ASP A 258 26.13 -6.13 11.65
N ALA A 259 25.21 -5.60 10.84
CA ALA A 259 25.34 -4.28 10.22
C ALA A 259 24.93 -3.12 11.17
N LEU A 260 24.03 -3.35 12.13
CA LEU A 260 23.49 -2.30 12.99
C LEU A 260 24.57 -1.61 13.82
N GLY A 261 24.73 -0.30 13.60
CA GLY A 261 25.77 0.53 14.23
C GLY A 261 27.11 0.52 13.49
N LYS A 262 27.14 0.10 12.22
CA LYS A 262 28.34 0.09 11.35
C LYS A 262 28.08 0.70 9.98
N GLU A 263 26.92 0.42 9.39
CA GLU A 263 26.54 0.86 8.04
C GLU A 263 25.11 1.43 8.07
N PRO A 264 24.74 2.35 7.14
CA PRO A 264 23.35 2.73 6.96
C PRO A 264 22.51 1.54 6.51
N ILE A 265 21.30 1.38 7.03
CA ILE A 265 20.44 0.21 6.76
C ILE A 265 19.02 0.65 6.44
N LEU A 266 18.43 0.03 5.43
CA LEU A 266 17.01 0.06 5.10
C LEU A 266 16.45 -1.34 5.43
N LEU A 267 15.74 -1.44 6.55
CA LEU A 267 15.09 -2.67 6.99
C LEU A 267 13.60 -2.61 6.66
N LEU A 268 13.16 -3.41 5.69
CA LEU A 268 11.78 -3.48 5.21
C LEU A 268 11.10 -4.76 5.71
N PHE A 269 10.03 -4.60 6.49
CA PHE A 269 9.12 -5.68 6.86
C PHE A 269 7.93 -5.69 5.90
N ALA A 270 7.83 -6.71 5.06
CA ALA A 270 6.77 -6.85 4.07
C ALA A 270 6.63 -8.30 3.64
N SER A 271 5.41 -8.74 3.30
CA SER A 271 5.19 -10.10 2.75
C SER A 271 4.51 -10.05 1.37
N PRO A 272 5.26 -9.93 0.26
CA PRO A 272 4.72 -9.73 -1.08
C PRO A 272 3.52 -10.60 -1.46
N LYS A 273 3.55 -11.91 -1.18
CA LYS A 273 2.50 -12.84 -1.60
C LYS A 273 1.32 -12.98 -0.63
N PHE A 274 1.53 -12.70 0.67
CA PHE A 274 0.54 -12.99 1.72
C PHE A 274 -0.03 -11.75 2.40
N CYS A 275 0.50 -10.59 2.01
CA CYS A 275 0.09 -9.29 2.49
C CYS A 275 -1.40 -9.05 2.30
N GLN A 276 -2.04 -8.53 3.34
CA GLN A 276 -3.46 -8.18 3.29
C GLN A 276 -3.68 -6.72 2.85
N SER A 277 -2.63 -5.90 2.86
CA SER A 277 -2.72 -4.46 2.60
C SER A 277 -2.52 -4.06 1.14
N ARG A 278 -2.29 -5.01 0.21
CA ARG A 278 -2.13 -4.83 -1.25
C ARG A 278 -0.95 -3.96 -1.71
N VAL A 279 -0.24 -3.35 -0.76
CA VAL A 279 0.90 -2.47 -1.02
C VAL A 279 2.25 -3.15 -0.81
N CYS A 280 2.31 -4.31 -0.14
CA CYS A 280 3.58 -4.92 0.23
C CYS A 280 4.44 -5.31 -0.98
N SER A 281 3.87 -5.96 -2.00
CA SER A 281 4.64 -6.35 -3.19
C SER A 281 5.17 -5.12 -3.94
N PRO A 282 4.35 -4.09 -4.25
CA PRO A 282 4.86 -2.84 -4.83
C PRO A 282 5.95 -2.16 -3.98
N VAL A 283 5.83 -2.16 -2.65
CA VAL A 283 6.84 -1.56 -1.76
C VAL A 283 8.16 -2.32 -1.78
N VAL A 284 8.14 -3.65 -1.87
CA VAL A 284 9.37 -4.44 -2.04
C VAL A 284 10.00 -4.19 -3.41
N ASP A 285 9.20 -3.99 -4.47
CA ASP A 285 9.70 -3.58 -5.79
C ASP A 285 10.39 -2.21 -5.73
N VAL A 286 9.79 -1.24 -5.01
CA VAL A 286 10.38 0.08 -4.75
C VAL A 286 11.72 -0.05 -4.01
N ALA A 287 11.81 -0.92 -3.01
CA ALA A 287 13.05 -1.18 -2.28
C ALA A 287 14.14 -1.83 -3.16
N GLU A 288 13.78 -2.77 -4.04
CA GLU A 288 14.72 -3.37 -5.00
C GLU A 288 15.25 -2.33 -6.00
N GLN A 289 14.39 -1.42 -6.47
CA GLN A 289 14.82 -0.31 -7.32
C GLN A 289 15.77 0.64 -6.57
N ALA A 290 15.46 0.99 -5.31
CA ALA A 290 16.32 1.84 -4.50
C ALA A 290 17.67 1.17 -4.20
N LYS A 291 17.71 -0.14 -3.98
CA LYS A 291 18.95 -0.91 -3.85
C LYS A 291 19.83 -0.78 -5.10
N ALA A 292 19.25 -0.85 -6.29
CA ALA A 292 20.01 -0.68 -7.53
C ALA A 292 20.65 0.72 -7.65
N LYS A 293 20.05 1.74 -7.03
CA LYS A 293 20.55 3.11 -7.00
C LYS A 293 21.56 3.36 -5.86
N PHE A 294 21.31 2.81 -4.67
CA PHE A 294 22.00 3.19 -3.43
C PHE A 294 22.72 2.04 -2.71
N GLY A 295 22.79 0.83 -3.28
CA GLY A 295 23.35 -0.35 -2.62
C GLY A 295 24.84 -0.25 -2.22
N ASN A 296 25.58 0.72 -2.78
CA ASN A 296 26.95 1.03 -2.36
C ASN A 296 27.02 1.97 -1.14
N GLU A 297 25.91 2.61 -0.78
CA GLU A 297 25.84 3.62 0.30
C GLU A 297 25.10 3.12 1.54
N ALA A 298 24.14 2.22 1.34
CA ALA A 298 23.33 1.63 2.40
C ALA A 298 23.04 0.15 2.13
N LYS A 299 22.83 -0.61 3.20
CA LYS A 299 22.39 -2.01 3.14
C LYS A 299 20.88 -2.08 3.10
N PHE A 300 20.34 -2.92 2.23
CA PHE A 300 18.90 -3.18 2.14
C PHE A 300 18.65 -4.55 2.77
N ILE A 301 17.56 -4.70 3.52
CA ILE A 301 17.20 -5.97 4.14
C ILE A 301 15.69 -6.12 4.02
N HIS A 302 15.23 -7.15 3.32
CA HIS A 302 13.83 -7.51 3.23
C HIS A 302 13.51 -8.61 4.24
N MET A 303 12.50 -8.40 5.06
CA MET A 303 12.05 -9.32 6.08
C MET A 303 10.58 -9.70 5.83
N GLU A 304 10.37 -10.92 5.36
CA GLU A 304 9.04 -11.55 5.40
C GLU A 304 8.50 -11.53 6.82
N ILE A 305 7.20 -11.29 7.01
CA ILE A 305 6.64 -11.11 8.35
C ILE A 305 5.97 -12.38 8.90
N TYR A 306 5.84 -13.42 8.08
CA TYR A 306 5.14 -14.66 8.41
C TYR A 306 6.06 -15.90 8.28
N ASN A 307 5.98 -16.81 9.25
CA ASN A 307 6.77 -18.05 9.29
C ASN A 307 6.41 -19.05 8.18
N ASP A 308 5.15 -19.06 7.76
CA ASP A 308 4.63 -20.02 6.79
C ASP A 308 4.12 -19.26 5.57
N LYS A 309 4.30 -19.88 4.40
CA LYS A 309 3.77 -19.41 3.12
C LYS A 309 2.26 -19.62 3.04
N ASN A 310 1.56 -19.47 4.17
CA ASN A 310 0.15 -19.74 4.35
C ASN A 310 -0.54 -18.54 5.03
N PRO A 311 -1.41 -17.82 4.32
CA PRO A 311 -2.12 -16.66 4.85
C PRO A 311 -3.19 -17.02 5.91
N SER A 312 -3.45 -18.31 6.15
CA SER A 312 -4.46 -18.77 7.11
C SER A 312 -3.92 -19.07 8.51
N ASN A 313 -2.59 -19.15 8.69
CA ASN A 313 -1.96 -19.44 9.98
C ASN A 313 -0.77 -18.51 10.22
N VAL A 314 -1.11 -17.24 10.31
CA VAL A 314 -0.18 -16.12 10.35
C VAL A 314 0.40 -15.99 11.75
N ILE A 315 1.52 -16.66 12.01
CA ILE A 315 2.32 -16.43 13.23
C ILE A 315 3.37 -15.38 12.88
N PRO A 316 3.26 -14.14 13.40
CA PRO A 316 4.30 -13.13 13.22
C PRO A 316 5.65 -13.66 13.69
N LEU A 317 6.68 -13.43 12.87
CA LEU A 317 8.04 -13.78 13.22
C LEU A 317 8.47 -13.10 14.53
N GLN A 318 9.46 -13.69 15.22
CA GLN A 318 10.02 -13.10 16.44
C GLN A 318 10.56 -11.69 16.19
N GLN A 319 11.09 -11.44 14.98
CA GLN A 319 11.56 -10.14 14.51
C GLN A 319 10.43 -9.09 14.50
N VAL A 320 9.26 -9.44 13.98
CA VAL A 320 8.07 -8.57 13.94
C VAL A 320 7.59 -8.26 15.37
N ARG A 321 7.62 -9.27 16.24
CA ARG A 321 7.25 -9.12 17.66
C ARG A 321 8.25 -8.25 18.41
N ALA A 322 9.55 -8.39 18.14
CA ALA A 322 10.60 -7.58 18.76
C ALA A 322 10.45 -6.09 18.40
N PHE A 323 10.05 -5.79 17.16
CA PHE A 323 9.76 -4.43 16.70
C PHE A 323 8.35 -3.93 17.09
N HIS A 324 7.53 -4.77 17.72
CA HIS A 324 6.16 -4.45 18.13
C HIS A 324 5.24 -3.97 16.99
N LEU A 325 5.46 -4.45 15.76
CA LEU A 325 4.74 -3.98 14.58
C LEU A 325 3.29 -4.46 14.59
N PRO A 326 2.29 -3.56 14.50
CA PRO A 326 0.88 -3.95 14.49
C PRO A 326 0.33 -4.19 13.08
N SER A 327 1.08 -3.82 12.04
CA SER A 327 0.65 -3.72 10.63
C SER A 327 1.80 -4.02 9.67
N GLU A 328 1.52 -3.94 8.37
CA GLU A 328 2.48 -4.08 7.27
C GLU A 328 2.12 -3.19 6.06
N PRO A 329 3.10 -2.77 5.24
CA PRO A 329 4.55 -2.92 5.44
C PRO A 329 5.13 -1.84 6.37
N TRP A 330 6.35 -2.07 6.84
CA TRP A 330 7.14 -1.10 7.63
C TRP A 330 8.55 -0.96 7.08
N LEU A 331 8.99 0.27 6.81
CA LEU A 331 10.38 0.59 6.52
C LEU A 331 11.01 1.31 7.71
N PHE A 332 12.16 0.82 8.15
CA PHE A 332 13.05 1.53 9.07
C PHE A 332 14.36 1.86 8.35
N ALA A 333 14.71 3.14 8.32
CA ALA A 333 15.99 3.63 7.80
C ALA A 333 16.87 4.03 8.98
N MET A 334 18.03 3.41 9.13
CA MET A 334 18.99 3.64 10.22
C MET A 334 20.29 4.22 9.68
N ASP A 335 20.90 5.16 10.41
CA ASP A 335 22.23 5.67 10.11
C ASP A 335 23.36 4.71 10.55
N ARG A 336 24.62 5.12 10.33
CA ARG A 336 25.81 4.36 10.75
C ARG A 336 25.91 4.17 12.25
N GLU A 337 25.31 5.04 13.04
CA GLU A 337 25.23 4.92 14.49
C GLU A 337 24.12 3.94 14.94
N GLY A 338 23.34 3.42 13.99
CA GLY A 338 22.22 2.51 14.24
C GLY A 338 20.96 3.22 14.75
N VAL A 339 20.88 4.55 14.60
CA VAL A 339 19.74 5.37 15.00
C VAL A 339 18.74 5.45 13.86
N VAL A 340 17.47 5.19 14.16
CA VAL A 340 16.35 5.33 13.21
C VAL A 340 16.23 6.79 12.77
N LYS A 341 16.34 7.03 11.46
CA LYS A 341 16.13 8.32 10.79
C LYS A 341 14.78 8.43 10.09
N ALA A 342 14.23 7.30 9.66
CA ALA A 342 12.87 7.21 9.15
C ALA A 342 12.21 5.92 9.64
N ALA A 343 10.95 6.02 10.03
CA ALA A 343 10.07 4.90 10.31
C ALA A 343 8.76 5.14 9.55
N ILE A 344 8.51 4.35 8.50
CA ILE A 344 7.42 4.56 7.55
C ILE A 344 6.52 3.34 7.57
N GLU A 345 5.25 3.56 7.89
CA GLU A 345 4.18 2.57 7.87
C GLU A 345 3.36 2.68 6.57
N GLY A 346 2.92 1.54 6.05
CA GLY A 346 1.99 1.46 4.92
C GLY A 346 2.67 1.61 3.56
N GLY A 347 1.87 1.73 2.50
CA GLY A 347 2.38 1.91 1.13
C GLY A 347 3.13 3.22 0.96
N PHE A 348 4.21 3.22 0.15
CA PHE A 348 4.97 4.41 -0.24
C PHE A 348 5.73 4.20 -1.55
N GLY A 349 5.96 5.28 -2.29
CA GLY A 349 6.62 5.27 -3.59
C GLY A 349 8.13 5.47 -3.54
N SER A 350 8.76 5.52 -4.73
CA SER A 350 10.21 5.69 -4.87
C SER A 350 10.73 7.02 -4.29
N GLU A 351 9.94 8.09 -4.35
CA GLU A 351 10.33 9.40 -3.80
C GLU A 351 10.56 9.32 -2.28
N LEU A 352 9.61 8.75 -1.53
CA LEU A 352 9.74 8.62 -0.08
C LEU A 352 10.80 7.57 0.32
N MET A 353 11.01 6.55 -0.51
CA MET A 353 12.12 5.60 -0.33
C MET A 353 13.47 6.30 -0.47
N ASP A 354 13.66 7.08 -1.54
CA ASP A 354 14.89 7.85 -1.78
C ASP A 354 15.16 8.83 -0.63
N GLU A 355 14.14 9.57 -0.16
CA GLU A 355 14.25 10.44 1.01
C GLU A 355 14.67 9.67 2.28
N ALA A 356 14.17 8.46 2.47
CA ALA A 356 14.51 7.63 3.63
C ALA A 356 15.97 7.15 3.56
N VAL A 357 16.44 6.77 2.36
CA VAL A 357 17.84 6.41 2.12
C VAL A 357 18.74 7.62 2.38
N GLU A 358 18.43 8.79 1.82
CA GLU A 358 19.19 10.03 1.99
C GLU A 358 19.36 10.40 3.47
N LYS A 359 18.27 10.30 4.25
CA LYS A 359 18.31 10.50 5.71
C LYS A 359 19.23 9.51 6.42
N ALA A 360 19.23 8.24 6.02
CA ALA A 360 20.09 7.21 6.61
C ALA A 360 21.57 7.40 6.26
N VAL A 361 21.88 7.82 5.04
CA VAL A 361 23.27 8.05 4.60
C VAL A 361 23.81 9.43 4.99
N GLY A 362 22.94 10.34 5.47
CA GLY A 362 23.31 11.68 5.92
C GLY A 362 23.47 12.71 4.80
N LYS A 363 22.67 12.60 3.74
CA LYS A 363 22.65 13.52 2.59
C LYS A 363 21.56 14.58 2.69
#